data_AF-A0AB36ZUJ9-F1
#
_entry.id   AF-A0AB36ZUJ9-F1
#
_cell.length_a   1.000
_cell.length_b   1.000
_cell.length_c   1.000
_cell.angle_alpha   90.00
_cell.angle_beta   90.00
_cell.angle_gamma   90.00
#
_symmetry.space_group_name_H-M   'P 1'
#
loop_
_entity.id
_entity.type
_entity.pdbx_description
1 polymer ?
#
loop_
_entity_poly.entity_id
_entity_poly.type
_entity_poly.pdbx_seq_one_letter_code
_entity_poly.pdbx_strand_id
1 'polypeptide(L)'
;MPIFDISGDKLSSVEQKNFALEKDLQSLIEKNLETVFNCRFIASEFSTGAQHAGRIDSLALSEEDNPVIIEYKKVESSELINQSLFYLHWIQDHKGDFEIAVQNKLGNDIKVDWSDVRVICIAPNYKKYDLHAVQGIGVSCHLKKQ
;
A
#
# COMPACT_ATOMS: atom_id res chain seq x y z
N MET A 1 -9.73 16.35 14.30
CA MET A 1 -9.19 17.73 14.18
C MET A 1 -9.61 18.25 12.82
N PRO A 2 -10.23 19.44 12.71
CA PRO A 2 -10.53 20.03 11.41
C PRO A 2 -9.24 20.32 10.63
N ILE A 3 -9.26 20.07 9.32
CA ILE A 3 -8.15 20.33 8.40
C ILE A 3 -8.47 21.63 7.65
N PHE A 4 -7.47 22.48 7.47
CA PHE A 4 -7.61 23.74 6.74
C PHE A 4 -6.57 23.82 5.61
N ASP A 5 -6.98 24.40 4.48
CA ASP A 5 -6.07 24.80 3.41
C ASP A 5 -5.70 26.28 3.59
N ILE A 6 -4.45 26.63 3.25
CA ILE A 6 -3.89 27.97 3.48
C ILE A 6 -3.63 28.62 2.12
N SER A 7 -4.30 29.75 1.88
CA SER A 7 -4.07 30.58 0.70
C SER A 7 -3.76 32.02 1.14
N GLY A 8 -2.46 32.34 1.21
CA GLY A 8 -2.00 33.62 1.77
C GLY A 8 -2.27 33.70 3.27
N ASP A 9 -3.08 34.67 3.68
CA ASP A 9 -3.51 34.91 5.07
C ASP A 9 -4.90 34.34 5.38
N LYS A 10 -5.51 33.60 4.45
CA LYS A 10 -6.85 33.02 4.59
C LYS A 10 -6.81 31.52 4.79
N LEU A 11 -7.73 31.05 5.64
CA LEU A 11 -7.99 29.65 5.90
C LEU A 11 -9.34 29.24 5.28
N SER A 12 -9.36 28.11 4.59
CA SER A 12 -10.59 27.44 4.15
C SER A 12 -10.69 26.05 4.78
N SER A 13 -11.87 25.69 5.28
CA SER A 13 -12.08 24.35 5.85
C SER A 13 -12.03 23.30 4.75
N VAL A 14 -11.27 22.23 4.97
CA VAL A 14 -11.25 21.06 4.09
C VAL A 14 -12.24 20.04 4.65
N GLU A 15 -13.32 19.78 3.90
CA GLU A 15 -14.27 18.75 4.28
C GLU A 15 -13.69 17.36 4.09
N GLN A 16 -13.85 16.52 5.11
CA GLN A 16 -13.55 15.09 5.01
C GLN A 16 -14.64 14.40 4.20
N LYS A 17 -14.26 13.70 3.14
CA LYS A 17 -15.16 12.88 2.34
C LYS A 17 -14.87 11.41 2.57
N ASN A 18 -15.92 10.66 2.82
CA ASN A 18 -15.84 9.20 2.88
C ASN A 18 -15.91 8.62 1.46
N PHE A 19 -15.14 7.58 1.20
CA PHE A 19 -15.22 6.82 -0.04
C PHE A 19 -16.50 5.98 -0.08
N ALA A 20 -17.13 5.88 -1.26
CA ALA A 20 -18.30 5.02 -1.43
C ALA A 20 -17.87 3.56 -1.47
N LEU A 21 -16.80 3.23 -2.20
CA LEU A 21 -16.24 1.89 -2.32
C LEU A 21 -14.75 1.85 -1.94
N GLU A 22 -14.28 0.69 -1.49
CA GLU A 22 -12.84 0.43 -1.30
C GLU A 22 -12.05 0.63 -2.59
N LYS A 23 -12.64 0.25 -3.73
CA LYS A 23 -12.03 0.45 -5.05
C LYS A 23 -11.84 1.93 -5.41
N ASP A 24 -12.69 2.83 -4.90
CA ASP A 24 -12.53 4.28 -5.13
C ASP A 24 -11.31 4.82 -4.40
N LEU A 25 -11.11 4.38 -3.15
CA LEU A 25 -9.92 4.71 -2.35
C LEU A 25 -8.66 4.19 -3.03
N GLN A 26 -8.63 2.90 -3.36
CA GLN A 26 -7.51 2.28 -4.05
C GLN A 26 -7.18 3.01 -5.35
N SER A 27 -8.19 3.27 -6.20
CA SER A 27 -7.98 3.95 -7.49
C SER A 27 -7.45 5.37 -7.31
N LEU A 28 -7.84 6.07 -6.24
CA LEU A 28 -7.31 7.41 -5.94
C LEU A 28 -5.85 7.34 -5.50
N ILE A 29 -5.50 6.41 -4.60
CA ILE A 29 -4.13 6.24 -4.13
C ILE A 29 -3.22 5.79 -5.27
N GLU A 30 -3.61 4.79 -6.07
CA GLU A 30 -2.82 4.30 -7.22
C GLU A 30 -2.45 5.43 -8.20
N LYS A 31 -3.38 6.37 -8.45
CA LYS A 31 -3.14 7.55 -9.31
C LYS A 31 -2.24 8.62 -8.68
N ASN A 32 -2.04 8.59 -7.38
CA ASN A 32 -1.29 9.59 -6.61
C ASN A 32 -0.15 8.98 -5.79
N LEU A 33 0.31 7.78 -6.14
CA LEU A 33 1.29 7.02 -5.36
C LEU A 33 2.61 7.77 -5.18
N GLU A 34 3.06 8.47 -6.21
CA GLU A 34 4.26 9.30 -6.17
C GLU A 34 4.11 10.42 -5.14
N THR A 35 2.99 11.16 -5.19
CA THR A 35 2.71 12.27 -4.25
C THR A 35 2.54 11.79 -2.81
N VAL A 36 1.85 10.66 -2.59
CA VAL A 36 1.46 10.22 -1.24
C VAL A 36 2.58 9.43 -0.55
N PHE A 37 3.31 8.61 -1.30
CA PHE A 37 4.25 7.62 -0.77
C PHE A 37 5.62 7.64 -1.43
N ASN A 38 5.88 8.56 -2.38
CA ASN A 38 7.10 8.58 -3.18
C ASN A 38 7.36 7.25 -3.92
N CYS A 39 6.28 6.57 -4.31
CA CYS A 39 6.32 5.25 -4.94
C CYS A 39 5.86 5.32 -6.40
N ARG A 40 6.42 4.47 -7.26
CA ARG A 40 5.99 4.26 -8.64
C ARG A 40 5.03 3.08 -8.71
N PHE A 41 3.86 3.28 -9.31
CA PHE A 41 2.84 2.24 -9.46
C PHE A 41 3.31 1.10 -10.40
N ILE A 42 3.15 -0.15 -9.96
CA ILE A 42 3.49 -1.36 -10.74
C ILE A 42 2.24 -2.06 -11.27
N ALA A 43 1.34 -2.49 -10.38
CA ALA A 43 0.15 -3.26 -10.77
C ALA A 43 -1.00 -3.08 -9.77
N SER A 44 -2.24 -3.23 -10.26
CA SER A 44 -3.46 -3.27 -9.46
C SER A 44 -4.00 -4.70 -9.49
N GLU A 45 -4.59 -5.16 -8.38
CA GLU A 45 -5.23 -6.48 -8.25
C GLU A 45 -4.32 -7.64 -8.70
N PHE A 46 -3.06 -7.62 -8.27
CA PHE A 46 -2.05 -8.57 -8.71
C PHE A 46 -2.33 -9.97 -8.17
N SER A 47 -2.55 -10.93 -9.06
CA SER A 47 -2.87 -12.32 -8.67
C SER A 47 -1.64 -13.05 -8.14
N THR A 48 -1.79 -13.75 -7.02
CA THR A 48 -0.73 -14.58 -6.41
C THR A 48 -0.74 -16.02 -6.96
N GLY A 49 -1.29 -16.23 -8.15
CA GLY A 49 -1.39 -17.54 -8.80
C GLY A 49 -2.46 -18.48 -8.23
N ALA A 50 -2.69 -19.59 -8.93
CA ALA A 50 -3.76 -20.54 -8.62
C ALA A 50 -3.55 -21.31 -7.30
N GLN A 51 -2.30 -21.49 -6.86
CA GLN A 51 -1.96 -22.23 -5.65
C GLN A 51 -2.26 -21.43 -4.37
N HIS A 52 -1.99 -20.12 -4.38
CA HIS A 52 -2.26 -19.24 -3.25
C HIS A 52 -3.65 -18.58 -3.32
N ALA A 53 -4.24 -18.51 -4.52
CA ALA A 53 -5.59 -18.00 -4.81
C ALA A 53 -5.91 -16.61 -4.22
N GLY A 54 -4.87 -15.83 -3.91
CA GLY A 54 -4.94 -14.49 -3.37
C GLY A 54 -4.76 -13.41 -4.42
N ARG A 55 -4.90 -12.16 -3.98
CA ARG A 55 -4.77 -10.99 -4.84
C ARG A 55 -4.28 -9.82 -4.00
N ILE A 56 -3.15 -9.26 -4.40
CA ILE A 56 -2.56 -8.07 -3.79
C ILE A 56 -3.25 -6.85 -4.40
N ASP A 57 -3.77 -5.95 -3.58
CA ASP A 57 -4.57 -4.82 -4.07
C ASP A 57 -3.73 -3.88 -4.95
N SER A 58 -2.56 -3.44 -4.47
CA SER A 58 -1.61 -2.68 -5.29
C SER A 58 -0.16 -3.09 -5.03
N LEU A 59 0.60 -3.19 -6.12
CA LEU A 59 2.05 -3.28 -6.11
C LEU A 59 2.66 -1.95 -6.57
N ALA A 60 3.70 -1.53 -5.88
CA ALA A 60 4.48 -0.35 -6.22
C ALA A 60 5.99 -0.60 -5.99
N LEU A 61 6.80 0.34 -6.45
CA LEU A 61 8.24 0.35 -6.28
C LEU A 61 8.63 1.66 -5.57
N SER A 62 9.41 1.56 -4.50
CA SER A 62 9.85 2.72 -3.72
C SER A 62 10.82 3.61 -4.52
N GLU A 63 11.17 4.73 -3.91
CA GLU A 63 12.24 5.63 -4.34
C GLU A 63 13.64 4.98 -4.31
N GLU A 64 13.80 3.92 -3.52
CA GLU A 64 15.03 3.12 -3.36
C GLU A 64 14.95 1.79 -4.14
N ASP A 65 14.01 1.68 -5.09
CA ASP A 65 13.76 0.48 -5.88
C ASP A 65 13.32 -0.76 -5.07
N ASN A 66 12.85 -0.60 -3.82
CA ASN A 66 12.31 -1.70 -3.03
C ASN A 66 10.85 -2.02 -3.38
N PRO A 67 10.43 -3.30 -3.32
CA PRO A 67 9.03 -3.67 -3.48
C PRO A 67 8.13 -3.06 -2.40
N VAL A 68 6.95 -2.61 -2.82
CA VAL A 68 5.92 -2.05 -1.94
C VAL A 68 4.60 -2.77 -2.18
N ILE A 69 4.04 -3.36 -1.13
CA ILE A 69 2.69 -3.91 -1.10
C ILE A 69 1.76 -2.90 -0.42
N ILE A 70 0.60 -2.64 -1.02
CA ILE A 70 -0.41 -1.74 -0.45
C ILE A 70 -1.76 -2.45 -0.44
N GLU A 71 -2.36 -2.50 0.75
CA GLU A 71 -3.64 -3.17 0.99
C GLU A 71 -4.64 -2.19 1.62
N TYR A 72 -5.91 -2.27 1.22
CA TYR A 72 -6.91 -1.27 1.57
C TYR A 72 -8.07 -1.89 2.33
N LYS A 73 -8.60 -1.14 3.32
CA LYS A 73 -9.93 -1.38 3.88
C LYS A 73 -10.71 -0.10 4.03
N LYS A 74 -11.93 -0.07 3.52
CA LYS A 74 -12.84 1.07 3.78
C LYS A 74 -13.30 1.15 5.25
N VAL A 75 -13.26 0.04 5.99
CA VAL A 75 -13.72 -0.08 7.38
C VAL A 75 -12.60 -0.60 8.28
N GLU A 76 -12.76 -0.48 9.59
CA GLU A 76 -11.84 -1.14 10.53
C GLU A 76 -11.84 -2.66 10.29
N SER A 77 -10.66 -3.25 10.10
CA SER A 77 -10.50 -4.70 9.89
C SER A 77 -9.19 -5.18 10.49
N SER A 78 -9.29 -6.25 11.28
CA SER A 78 -8.13 -6.98 11.79
C SER A 78 -7.56 -7.95 10.75
N GLU A 79 -8.32 -8.31 9.71
CA GLU A 79 -7.84 -9.21 8.67
C GLU A 79 -6.79 -8.56 7.76
N LEU A 80 -6.85 -7.24 7.58
CA LEU A 80 -5.96 -6.50 6.68
C LEU A 80 -4.48 -6.80 6.95
N ILE A 81 -4.09 -6.86 8.22
CA ILE A 81 -2.71 -7.15 8.61
C ILE A 81 -2.33 -8.59 8.28
N ASN A 82 -3.22 -9.55 8.52
CA ASN A 82 -2.95 -10.95 8.19
C ASN A 82 -2.83 -11.15 6.68
N GLN A 83 -3.67 -10.50 5.88
CA GLN A 83 -3.57 -10.51 4.41
C GLN A 83 -2.23 -9.91 3.96
N SER A 84 -1.87 -8.75 4.51
CA SER A 84 -0.63 -8.06 4.20
C SER A 84 0.62 -8.89 4.53
N LEU A 85 0.63 -9.58 5.68
CA LEU A 85 1.72 -10.47 6.08
C LEU A 85 1.80 -11.72 5.18
N PHE A 86 0.65 -12.27 4.79
CA PHE A 86 0.59 -13.36 3.82
C PHE A 86 1.22 -12.94 2.47
N TYR A 87 0.89 -11.74 1.99
CA TYR A 87 1.45 -11.22 0.73
C TYR A 87 2.92 -10.83 0.81
N LEU A 88 3.38 -10.36 1.98
CA LEU A 88 4.79 -10.16 2.24
C LEU A 88 5.59 -11.47 2.12
N HIS A 89 5.05 -12.58 2.65
CA HIS A 89 5.71 -13.87 2.49
C HIS A 89 5.69 -14.34 1.03
N TRP A 90 4.55 -14.17 0.37
CA TRP A 90 4.39 -14.55 -1.03
C TRP A 90 5.40 -13.84 -1.95
N ILE A 91 5.55 -12.51 -1.83
CA ILE A 91 6.44 -11.73 -2.70
C ILE A 91 7.92 -12.06 -2.47
N GLN A 92 8.28 -12.48 -1.25
CA GLN A 92 9.64 -12.93 -0.92
C GLN A 92 9.98 -14.26 -1.61
N ASP A 93 9.00 -15.15 -1.75
CA ASP A 93 9.14 -16.43 -2.47
C ASP A 93 8.99 -16.30 -3.99
N HIS A 94 8.32 -15.23 -4.47
CA HIS A 94 7.97 -15.02 -5.88
C HIS A 94 8.61 -13.75 -6.48
N LYS A 95 9.89 -13.53 -6.14
CA LYS A 95 10.64 -12.33 -6.58
C LYS A 95 10.63 -12.12 -8.10
N GLY A 96 10.78 -13.21 -8.85
CA GLY A 96 10.80 -13.16 -10.32
C GLY A 96 9.50 -12.62 -10.91
N ASP A 97 8.34 -12.97 -10.33
CA ASP A 97 7.04 -12.49 -10.80
C ASP A 97 6.91 -10.97 -10.61
N PHE A 98 7.40 -10.46 -9.48
CA PHE A 98 7.44 -9.02 -9.22
C PHE A 98 8.43 -8.30 -10.14
N GLU A 99 9.63 -8.84 -10.35
CA GLU A 99 10.62 -8.25 -11.27
C GLU A 99 10.08 -8.16 -12.70
N ILE A 100 9.39 -9.19 -13.18
CA ILE A 100 8.72 -9.16 -14.49
C ILE A 100 7.64 -8.07 -14.52
N ALA A 101 6.85 -7.92 -13.46
CA ALA A 101 5.84 -6.87 -13.38
C ALA A 101 6.47 -5.46 -13.43
N VAL A 102 7.59 -5.27 -12.73
CA VAL A 102 8.38 -4.02 -12.76
C VAL A 102 8.90 -3.74 -14.16
N GLN A 103 9.53 -4.73 -14.80
CA GLN A 103 10.07 -4.61 -16.15
C GLN A 103 8.99 -4.24 -17.17
N ASN A 104 7.84 -4.91 -17.11
CA ASN A 104 6.70 -4.64 -17.99
C ASN A 104 6.14 -3.22 -17.80
N LYS A 105 6.22 -2.66 -16.59
CA LYS A 105 5.62 -1.36 -16.27
C LYS A 105 6.58 -0.17 -16.42
N LEU A 106 7.83 -0.32 -15.99
CA LEU A 106 8.83 0.75 -15.89
C LEU A 106 10.02 0.58 -16.85
N GLY A 107 10.15 -0.58 -17.48
CA GLY A 107 11.25 -0.91 -18.40
C GLY A 107 12.32 -1.82 -17.78
N ASN A 108 13.18 -2.36 -18.64
CA ASN A 108 14.11 -3.45 -18.29
C ASN A 108 15.35 -3.01 -17.50
N ASP A 109 15.61 -1.70 -17.41
CA ASP A 109 16.82 -1.17 -16.76
C ASP A 109 16.66 -1.00 -15.25
N ILE A 110 15.44 -1.17 -14.72
CA ILE A 110 15.16 -1.06 -13.30
C ILE A 110 15.55 -2.36 -12.59
N LYS A 111 16.45 -2.24 -11.61
CA LYS A 111 16.84 -3.35 -10.75
C LYS A 111 16.12 -3.22 -9.41
N VAL A 112 15.31 -4.21 -9.07
CA VAL A 112 14.60 -4.26 -7.80
C VAL A 112 15.60 -4.52 -6.65
N ASP A 113 15.53 -3.69 -5.61
CA ASP A 113 16.28 -3.88 -4.38
C ASP A 113 15.45 -4.67 -3.37
N TRP A 114 15.85 -5.92 -3.13
CA TRP A 114 15.19 -6.83 -2.21
C TRP A 114 15.70 -6.74 -0.76
N SER A 115 16.54 -5.74 -0.41
CA SER A 115 17.01 -5.56 0.96
C SER A 115 15.89 -5.25 1.95
N ASP A 116 14.81 -4.64 1.48
CA ASP A 116 13.59 -4.39 2.24
C ASP A 116 12.35 -4.65 1.36
N VAL A 117 11.21 -4.92 2.00
CA VAL A 117 9.90 -4.95 1.36
C VAL A 117 8.95 -4.15 2.24
N ARG A 118 8.44 -3.04 1.70
CA ARG A 118 7.56 -2.13 2.42
C ARG A 118 6.12 -2.63 2.31
N VAL A 119 5.40 -2.62 3.43
CA VAL A 119 3.98 -2.98 3.48
C VAL A 119 3.20 -1.78 4.01
N ILE A 120 2.21 -1.33 3.25
CA ILE A 120 1.37 -0.18 3.60
C ILE A 120 -0.07 -0.65 3.72
N CYS A 121 -0.61 -0.59 4.92
CA CYS A 121 -2.03 -0.83 5.15
C CYS A 121 -2.75 0.51 5.24
N ILE A 122 -3.87 0.66 4.53
CA ILE A 122 -4.71 1.86 4.57
C ILE A 122 -6.11 1.48 5.04
N ALA A 123 -6.52 2.00 6.21
CA ALA A 123 -7.85 1.80 6.78
C ALA A 123 -8.24 2.99 7.69
N PRO A 124 -9.55 3.23 7.96
CA PRO A 124 -9.97 4.31 8.86
C PRO A 124 -9.43 4.14 10.28
N ASN A 125 -9.34 2.89 10.74
CA ASN A 125 -8.82 2.58 12.06
C ASN A 125 -8.31 1.14 12.12
N TYR A 126 -7.51 0.86 13.15
CA TYR A 126 -7.01 -0.46 13.49
C TYR A 126 -7.33 -0.76 14.95
N LYS A 127 -7.59 -2.03 15.28
CA LYS A 127 -7.77 -2.40 16.69
C LYS A 127 -6.45 -2.29 17.43
N LYS A 128 -6.52 -1.91 18.71
CA LYS A 128 -5.35 -1.67 19.57
C LYS A 128 -4.37 -2.85 19.60
N TYR A 129 -4.86 -4.09 19.62
CA TYR A 129 -4.01 -5.28 19.66
C TYR A 129 -3.29 -5.54 18.34
N ASP A 130 -3.92 -5.21 17.21
CA ASP A 130 -3.33 -5.40 15.88
C ASP A 130 -2.14 -4.45 15.69
N LEU A 131 -2.24 -3.21 16.20
CA LEU A 131 -1.14 -2.25 16.22
C LEU A 131 0.06 -2.77 17.02
N HIS A 132 -0.19 -3.37 18.18
CA HIS A 132 0.87 -3.96 19.01
C HIS A 132 1.52 -5.18 18.34
N ALA A 133 0.75 -6.01 17.65
CA ALA A 133 1.28 -7.16 16.93
C ALA A 133 2.23 -6.74 15.81
N VAL A 134 1.88 -5.72 15.02
CA VAL A 134 2.72 -5.21 13.92
C VAL A 134 4.05 -4.66 14.43
N GLN A 135 4.04 -3.92 15.55
CA GLN A 135 5.26 -3.38 16.17
C GLN A 135 6.22 -4.49 16.66
N GLY A 136 5.69 -5.66 17.03
CA GLY A 136 6.49 -6.79 17.50
C GLY A 136 7.14 -7.62 16.39
N ILE A 137 6.64 -7.53 15.14
CA ILE A 137 7.07 -8.39 14.02
C ILE A 137 8.28 -7.80 13.27
N GLY A 138 8.64 -6.52 13.51
CA GLY A 138 9.86 -5.92 12.94
C GLY A 138 9.82 -5.66 11.43
N VAL A 139 8.63 -5.72 10.83
CA VAL A 139 8.41 -5.38 9.41
C VAL A 139 8.25 -3.87 9.28
N SER A 140 8.79 -3.27 8.20
CA SER A 140 8.57 -1.88 7.76
C SER A 140 7.12 -1.60 7.38
N CYS A 141 6.19 -1.85 8.30
CA CYS A 141 4.75 -1.71 8.11
C CYS A 141 4.30 -0.30 8.49
N HIS A 142 3.89 0.47 7.49
CA HIS A 142 3.41 1.84 7.67
C HIS A 142 1.89 1.84 7.71
N LEU A 143 1.32 2.20 8.86
CA LEU A 143 -0.13 2.30 9.03
C LEU A 143 -0.58 3.73 8.79
N LYS A 144 -1.47 3.93 7.81
CA LYS A 144 -2.04 5.25 7.51
C LYS A 144 -3.53 5.24 7.78
N LYS A 145 -3.96 6.21 8.59
CA LYS A 145 -5.37 6.53 8.75
C LYS A 145 -5.82 7.38 7.57
N GLN A 146 -6.88 6.92 6.91
CA GLN A 146 -7.62 7.69 5.90
C GLN A 146 -8.49 8.77 6.55
#